data_AF-R4L9V3-F1
#
_entry.id   AF-R4L9V3-F1
#
_cell.length_a   1.000
_cell.length_b   1.000
_cell.length_c   1.000
_cell.angle_alpha   90.00
_cell.angle_beta   90.00
_cell.angle_gamma   90.00
#
_symmetry.space_group_name_H-M   'P 1'
#
loop_
_entity.id
_entity.type
_entity.pdbx_description
1 polymer ?
#
loop_
_entity_poly.entity_id
_entity_poly.type
_entity_poly.pdbx_seq_one_letter_code
_entity_poly.pdbx_strand_id
1 'polypeptide(L)'
;MRPLKWIAALTVAATVVVQLQTADAALAATVCNRYCDGRDPALSPGDRASVSTSLYGRTFKIHVDDTDAMIWATVDGGQAGDEVWLDRSFDGGRTWAGDSRIGDTTIPAGATGWRTSMFNVDDWNNRGVGVLRACGKAGDRAELVCTSWARSTWNAATRRTAAATALMMRYDRGTGLFDTNGWWTSANALTAIIDNSRISGMHSYDYAIATTYDKQVNAAQGQFRNEYLDDTGWWGLAWVAAFDRTGDSRYLSTARADADFMYSYWDSKCGGGVYWKTDRAQKNAIENSLYIQLNAALSQRIAGDTVYRGRAQAGWSWFQASGMINGSNLVNDGISPSTCKNNGDVTWTYNQGVLINALVQLNKLTGDANALTVARRIGDAATGSTYLNPGGILREPNEPDQCSGDGVSFKGAFVRGLGVLNAAAGRPYDGYLKRQADSAYANDRTSFDAYGSHWAGPYVSTDHGCQHSAVDLLNAAP
;
A
#
# COMPACT_ATOMS: atom_id res chain seq x y z
N MET A 1 -66.84 55.00 15.79
CA MET A 1 -67.25 54.13 16.91
C MET A 1 -66.56 52.79 16.75
N ARG A 2 -65.81 52.34 17.75
CA ARG A 2 -65.34 50.94 17.86
C ARG A 2 -66.55 50.01 18.04
N PRO A 3 -66.42 48.71 17.71
CA PRO A 3 -66.04 47.77 18.76
C PRO A 3 -64.91 46.79 18.38
N LEU A 4 -64.11 46.49 19.40
CA LEU A 4 -63.17 45.36 19.50
C LEU A 4 -63.89 44.03 19.34
N LYS A 5 -63.26 43.02 18.72
CA LYS A 5 -63.26 41.64 19.24
C LYS A 5 -61.94 40.86 18.99
N TRP A 6 -61.25 40.58 20.09
CA TRP A 6 -60.50 39.37 20.50
C TRP A 6 -59.70 38.56 19.46
N ILE A 7 -58.36 38.65 19.55
CA ILE A 7 -57.42 37.68 18.96
C ILE A 7 -57.17 36.58 20.01
N ALA A 8 -57.53 35.35 19.68
CA ALA A 8 -57.13 34.17 20.44
C ALA A 8 -55.73 33.74 19.98
N ALA A 9 -54.77 33.72 20.91
CA ALA A 9 -53.46 33.14 20.70
C ALA A 9 -53.56 31.61 20.79
N LEU A 10 -53.30 30.91 19.69
CA LEU A 10 -53.09 29.46 19.69
C LEU A 10 -51.62 29.19 20.07
N THR A 11 -51.39 28.74 21.29
CA THR A 11 -50.14 28.10 21.72
C THR A 11 -50.08 26.69 21.13
N VAL A 12 -49.23 26.49 20.12
CA VAL A 12 -48.87 25.14 19.65
C VAL A 12 -47.85 24.57 20.63
N ALA A 13 -48.29 23.67 21.51
CA ALA A 13 -47.40 22.87 22.34
C ALA A 13 -46.70 21.83 21.46
N ALA A 14 -45.44 22.11 21.09
CA ALA A 14 -44.57 21.12 20.46
C ALA A 14 -44.21 20.05 21.51
N THR A 15 -44.83 18.88 21.40
CA THR A 15 -44.43 17.69 22.14
C THR A 15 -43.11 17.19 21.54
N VAL A 16 -42.00 17.50 22.22
CA VAL A 16 -40.71 16.87 21.92
C VAL A 16 -40.82 15.42 22.39
N VAL A 17 -41.11 14.52 21.46
CA VAL A 17 -40.90 13.09 21.67
C VAL A 17 -39.39 12.89 21.64
N VAL A 18 -38.77 12.84 22.82
CA VAL A 18 -37.43 12.30 22.97
C VAL A 18 -37.53 10.81 22.68
N GLN A 19 -37.26 10.43 21.43
CA GLN A 19 -36.95 9.05 21.12
C GLN A 19 -35.60 8.75 21.78
N LEU A 20 -35.66 8.12 22.95
CA LEU A 20 -34.56 7.32 23.46
C LEU A 20 -34.31 6.23 22.42
N GLN A 21 -33.35 6.48 21.50
CA GLN A 21 -32.73 5.42 20.74
C GLN A 21 -31.98 4.55 21.75
N THR A 22 -32.61 3.47 22.19
CA THR A 22 -31.87 2.31 22.67
C THR A 22 -30.97 1.89 21.52
N ALA A 23 -29.65 2.04 21.71
CA ALA A 23 -28.68 1.44 20.84
C ALA A 23 -28.87 -0.08 20.94
N ASP A 24 -29.67 -0.64 20.03
CA ASP A 24 -29.53 -2.05 19.67
C ASP A 24 -28.12 -2.16 19.10
N ALA A 25 -27.19 -2.66 19.93
CA ALA A 25 -25.90 -3.11 19.45
C ALA A 25 -26.23 -4.26 18.47
N ALA A 26 -26.19 -3.99 17.17
CA ALA A 26 -26.30 -5.02 16.17
C ALA A 26 -25.24 -6.07 16.53
N LEU A 27 -25.68 -7.28 16.90
CA LEU A 27 -24.78 -8.41 17.13
C LEU A 27 -23.91 -8.53 15.87
N ALA A 28 -22.61 -8.30 16.02
CA ALA A 28 -21.66 -8.46 14.94
C ALA A 28 -21.86 -9.85 14.32
N ALA A 29 -21.95 -9.93 13.00
CA ALA A 29 -22.11 -11.22 12.34
C ALA A 29 -20.94 -12.15 12.74
N THR A 30 -21.26 -13.39 13.14
CA THR A 30 -20.26 -14.40 13.46
C THR A 30 -19.36 -14.65 12.25
N VAL A 31 -18.05 -14.46 12.40
CA VAL A 31 -17.10 -14.77 11.33
C VAL A 31 -16.78 -16.27 11.39
N CYS A 32 -16.84 -16.92 10.23
CA CYS A 32 -16.58 -18.35 10.09
C CYS A 32 -15.60 -18.60 8.94
N ASN A 33 -14.49 -19.26 9.27
CA ASN A 33 -13.52 -19.78 8.30
C ASN A 33 -13.47 -21.31 8.43
N ARG A 34 -12.31 -21.88 8.79
CA ARG A 34 -12.21 -23.31 9.15
C ARG A 34 -13.06 -23.65 10.36
N TYR A 35 -13.08 -22.74 11.34
CA TYR A 35 -13.97 -22.76 12.48
C TYR A 35 -14.63 -21.38 12.62
N CYS A 36 -15.78 -21.36 13.28
CA CYS A 36 -16.46 -20.12 13.61
C CYS A 36 -15.90 -19.48 14.87
N ASP A 37 -16.05 -18.17 14.96
CA ASP A 37 -15.84 -17.39 16.18
C ASP A 37 -16.52 -18.07 17.38
N GLY A 38 -15.87 -18.01 18.55
CA GLY A 38 -16.37 -18.61 19.79
C GLY A 38 -15.82 -20.00 20.09
N ARG A 39 -14.94 -20.57 19.25
CA ARG A 39 -14.31 -21.88 19.48
C ARG A 39 -13.49 -21.87 20.78
N ASP A 40 -13.53 -22.96 21.52
CA ASP A 40 -12.76 -23.13 22.75
C ASP A 40 -11.24 -23.24 22.47
N PRO A 41 -10.38 -22.33 22.99
CA PRO A 41 -8.92 -22.46 22.91
C PRO A 41 -8.32 -23.79 23.35
N ALA A 42 -9.00 -24.61 24.18
CA ALA A 42 -8.52 -25.95 24.53
C ALA A 42 -8.44 -26.90 23.32
N LEU A 43 -9.14 -26.57 22.22
CA LEU A 43 -9.12 -27.31 20.96
C LEU A 43 -8.06 -26.79 19.98
N SER A 44 -7.26 -25.80 20.36
CA SER A 44 -6.24 -25.21 19.50
C SER A 44 -5.09 -26.20 19.24
N PRO A 45 -4.70 -26.46 17.98
CA PRO A 45 -3.48 -27.20 17.65
C PRO A 45 -2.19 -26.43 17.92
N GLY A 46 -2.24 -25.12 18.20
CA GLY A 46 -1.05 -24.30 18.43
C GLY A 46 -1.31 -23.09 19.33
N ASP A 47 -0.25 -22.62 20.00
CA ASP A 47 -0.29 -21.42 20.84
C ASP A 47 1.01 -20.63 20.68
N ARG A 48 0.96 -19.58 19.84
CA ARG A 48 2.01 -18.57 19.79
C ARG A 48 1.61 -17.37 20.64
N ALA A 49 2.28 -17.19 21.77
CA ALA A 49 2.21 -15.94 22.53
C ALA A 49 2.82 -14.80 21.69
N SER A 50 2.01 -13.81 21.31
CA SER A 50 2.41 -12.78 20.35
C SER A 50 2.82 -11.46 21.01
N VAL A 51 1.92 -10.87 21.81
CA VAL A 51 2.11 -9.57 22.45
C VAL A 51 1.43 -9.56 23.81
N SER A 52 1.97 -8.78 24.74
CA SER A 52 1.42 -8.65 26.10
C SER A 52 1.53 -7.23 26.63
N THR A 53 0.68 -6.90 27.58
CA THR A 53 0.73 -5.65 28.35
C THR A 53 0.38 -5.94 29.82
N SER A 54 0.55 -4.97 30.70
CA SER A 54 0.23 -5.14 32.12
C SER A 54 -0.45 -3.92 32.72
N LEU A 55 -1.36 -4.17 33.65
CA LEU A 55 -2.09 -3.16 34.40
C LEU A 55 -2.30 -3.65 35.83
N TYR A 56 -1.82 -2.90 36.82
CA TYR A 56 -2.01 -3.21 38.25
C TYR A 56 -1.67 -4.67 38.64
N GLY A 57 -0.56 -5.19 38.11
CA GLY A 57 -0.10 -6.56 38.39
C GLY A 57 -0.77 -7.66 37.56
N ARG A 58 -1.81 -7.35 36.76
CA ARG A 58 -2.36 -8.28 35.77
C ARG A 58 -1.55 -8.24 34.49
N THR A 59 -1.41 -9.38 33.84
CA THR A 59 -0.82 -9.48 32.50
C THR A 59 -1.90 -9.89 31.50
N PHE A 60 -2.10 -9.08 30.46
CA PHE A 60 -2.99 -9.39 29.35
C PHE A 60 -2.18 -9.84 28.15
N LYS A 61 -2.51 -10.98 27.54
CA LYS A 61 -1.75 -11.57 26.43
C LYS A 61 -2.64 -11.91 25.25
N ILE A 62 -2.07 -11.77 24.05
CA ILE A 62 -2.61 -12.36 22.83
C ILE A 62 -1.94 -13.70 22.57
N HIS A 63 -2.77 -14.70 22.32
CA HIS A 63 -2.39 -16.01 21.86
C HIS A 63 -2.91 -16.23 20.44
N VAL A 64 -2.07 -16.79 19.58
CA VAL A 64 -2.36 -16.96 18.16
C VAL A 64 -2.25 -18.43 17.78
N ASP A 65 -3.34 -18.95 17.22
CA ASP A 65 -3.33 -20.20 16.48
C ASP A 65 -3.09 -19.89 15.01
N ASP A 66 -1.84 -20.04 14.58
CA ASP A 66 -1.44 -19.83 13.19
C ASP A 66 -1.98 -20.91 12.24
N THR A 67 -2.36 -22.09 12.75
CA THR A 67 -2.86 -23.22 11.94
C THR A 67 -4.32 -23.01 11.55
N ASP A 68 -5.16 -22.62 12.52
CA ASP A 68 -6.58 -22.38 12.26
C ASP A 68 -6.91 -20.89 12.04
N ALA A 69 -5.89 -20.03 12.06
CA ALA A 69 -5.98 -18.57 11.83
C ALA A 69 -6.93 -17.86 12.81
N MET A 70 -6.87 -18.26 14.10
CA MET A 70 -7.70 -17.70 15.16
C MET A 70 -6.84 -17.14 16.31
N ILE A 71 -7.42 -16.22 17.08
CA ILE A 71 -6.78 -15.54 18.20
C ILE A 71 -7.66 -15.58 19.44
N TRP A 72 -7.07 -15.74 20.62
CA TRP A 72 -7.72 -15.52 21.91
C TRP A 72 -6.86 -14.64 22.83
N ALA A 73 -7.49 -14.10 23.88
CA ALA A 73 -6.83 -13.33 24.91
C ALA A 73 -6.87 -14.03 26.26
N THR A 74 -5.86 -13.74 27.09
CA THR A 74 -5.80 -14.16 28.50
C THR A 74 -5.58 -12.96 29.41
N VAL A 75 -6.06 -13.08 30.65
CA VAL A 75 -5.65 -12.26 31.78
C VAL A 75 -5.07 -13.18 32.85
N ASP A 76 -3.84 -12.91 33.27
CA ASP A 76 -3.12 -13.67 34.29
C ASP A 76 -2.80 -12.78 35.50
N GLY A 77 -2.68 -13.38 36.69
CA GLY A 77 -2.31 -12.67 37.92
C GLY A 77 -3.40 -11.71 38.41
N GLY A 78 -4.65 -11.94 38.01
CA GLY A 78 -5.81 -11.15 38.40
C GLY A 78 -6.61 -11.79 39.54
N GLN A 79 -7.79 -11.24 39.76
CA GLN A 79 -8.77 -11.69 40.73
C GLN A 79 -10.17 -11.79 40.10
N ALA A 80 -11.08 -12.47 40.78
CA ALA A 80 -12.46 -12.62 40.32
C ALA A 80 -13.09 -11.26 39.95
N GLY A 81 -13.70 -11.18 38.77
CA GLY A 81 -14.29 -9.97 38.23
C GLY A 81 -13.38 -9.11 37.35
N ASP A 82 -12.06 -9.35 37.30
CA ASP A 82 -11.21 -8.71 36.29
C ASP A 82 -11.65 -9.13 34.87
N GLU A 83 -11.70 -8.17 33.95
CA GLU A 83 -12.24 -8.33 32.60
C GLU A 83 -11.14 -8.51 31.57
N VAL A 84 -11.38 -9.40 30.59
CA VAL A 84 -10.59 -9.51 29.36
C VAL A 84 -11.51 -9.69 28.15
N TRP A 85 -11.16 -9.04 27.05
CA TRP A 85 -11.82 -9.17 25.77
C TRP A 85 -10.82 -8.98 24.62
N LEU A 86 -11.29 -9.15 23.39
CA LEU A 86 -10.56 -8.82 22.18
C LEU A 86 -11.19 -7.62 21.48
N ASP A 87 -10.38 -6.70 21.01
CA ASP A 87 -10.80 -5.79 19.93
C ASP A 87 -10.38 -6.41 18.59
N ARG A 88 -11.27 -6.38 17.58
CA ARG A 88 -11.00 -6.75 16.19
C ARG A 88 -11.18 -5.56 15.27
N SER A 89 -10.26 -5.38 14.32
CA SER A 89 -10.36 -4.38 13.25
C SER A 89 -10.03 -5.00 11.90
N PHE A 90 -10.74 -4.56 10.85
CA PHE A 90 -10.48 -4.92 9.44
C PHE A 90 -9.80 -3.80 8.65
N ASP A 91 -9.28 -2.79 9.34
CA ASP A 91 -8.63 -1.63 8.75
C ASP A 91 -7.27 -1.34 9.40
N GLY A 92 -6.67 -2.34 10.06
CA GLY A 92 -5.37 -2.20 10.73
C GLY A 92 -5.43 -1.37 12.03
N GLY A 93 -6.61 -1.27 12.64
CA GLY A 93 -6.83 -0.54 13.89
C GLY A 93 -6.96 0.97 13.72
N ARG A 94 -7.26 1.46 12.50
CA ARG A 94 -7.43 2.88 12.20
C ARG A 94 -8.76 3.41 12.73
N THR A 95 -9.80 2.59 12.67
CA THR A 95 -11.11 2.89 13.25
C THR A 95 -11.48 1.86 14.30
N TRP A 96 -12.31 2.28 15.26
CA TRP A 96 -12.93 1.41 16.25
C TRP A 96 -14.44 1.60 16.14
N ALA A 97 -15.13 0.57 15.65
CA ALA A 97 -16.58 0.52 15.56
C ALA A 97 -17.17 -0.15 16.81
N GLY A 98 -18.45 0.09 17.12
CA GLY A 98 -19.11 -0.43 18.33
C GLY A 98 -19.13 -1.97 18.43
N ASP A 99 -18.97 -2.67 17.31
CA ASP A 99 -18.88 -4.12 17.18
C ASP A 99 -17.44 -4.67 17.18
N SER A 100 -16.45 -3.82 17.44
CA SER A 100 -15.03 -4.22 17.47
C SER A 100 -14.70 -5.05 18.72
N ARG A 101 -15.40 -4.82 19.84
CA ARG A 101 -15.21 -5.53 21.11
C ARG A 101 -15.95 -6.87 21.08
N ILE A 102 -15.21 -7.96 21.23
CA ILE A 102 -15.70 -9.34 21.15
C ILE A 102 -15.10 -10.22 22.24
N GLY A 103 -15.81 -11.30 22.59
CA GLY A 103 -15.28 -12.35 23.48
C GLY A 103 -15.17 -11.96 24.95
N ASP A 104 -15.94 -10.96 25.38
CA ASP A 104 -16.00 -10.47 26.75
C ASP A 104 -16.16 -11.57 27.78
N THR A 105 -15.29 -11.55 28.78
CA THR A 105 -15.35 -12.48 29.90
C THR A 105 -14.67 -11.91 31.13
N THR A 106 -14.90 -12.55 32.28
CA THR A 106 -14.30 -12.18 33.56
C THR A 106 -13.63 -13.36 34.21
N ILE A 107 -12.62 -13.09 35.04
CA ILE A 107 -12.04 -14.14 35.89
C ILE A 107 -13.13 -14.67 36.83
N PRO A 108 -13.40 -15.99 36.84
CA PRO A 108 -14.39 -16.58 37.73
C PRO A 108 -13.91 -16.62 39.19
N ALA A 109 -14.84 -16.77 40.12
CA ALA A 109 -14.53 -16.90 41.54
C ALA A 109 -13.55 -18.08 41.79
N GLY A 110 -12.50 -17.82 42.57
CA GLY A 110 -11.49 -18.81 42.92
C GLY A 110 -10.36 -19.00 41.90
N ALA A 111 -10.40 -18.31 40.75
CA ALA A 111 -9.33 -18.29 39.77
C ALA A 111 -8.48 -17.01 39.86
N THR A 112 -7.23 -17.09 39.38
CA THR A 112 -6.29 -15.97 39.27
C THR A 112 -5.98 -15.60 37.82
N GLY A 113 -6.63 -16.26 36.87
CA GLY A 113 -6.51 -15.97 35.45
C GLY A 113 -7.65 -16.61 34.66
N TRP A 114 -7.91 -16.08 33.48
CA TRP A 114 -8.95 -16.57 32.58
C TRP A 114 -8.66 -16.22 31.12
N ARG A 115 -9.52 -16.70 30.22
CA ARG A 115 -9.34 -16.54 28.77
C ARG A 115 -10.64 -16.35 28.02
N THR A 116 -10.58 -15.62 26.91
CA THR A 116 -11.67 -15.52 25.94
C THR A 116 -11.82 -16.82 25.16
N SER A 117 -12.89 -16.97 24.38
CA SER A 117 -12.90 -17.90 23.24
C SER A 117 -11.93 -17.46 22.14
N MET A 118 -11.73 -18.30 21.12
CA MET A 118 -10.98 -17.98 19.91
C MET A 118 -11.87 -17.30 18.86
N PHE A 119 -11.31 -16.32 18.16
CA PHE A 119 -11.97 -15.54 17.11
C PHE A 119 -11.10 -15.48 15.85
N ASN A 120 -11.73 -15.50 14.68
CA ASN A 120 -11.05 -15.41 13.40
C ASN A 120 -10.38 -14.06 13.22
N VAL A 121 -9.19 -14.09 12.60
CA VAL A 121 -8.43 -12.89 12.23
C VAL A 121 -9.05 -12.20 11.03
N ASP A 122 -9.22 -12.93 9.94
CA ASP A 122 -9.77 -12.44 8.68
C ASP A 122 -11.24 -12.87 8.52
N ASP A 123 -12.03 -12.04 7.83
CA ASP A 123 -13.39 -12.36 7.37
C ASP A 123 -13.37 -12.64 5.87
N TRP A 124 -13.12 -13.90 5.48
CA TRP A 124 -12.96 -14.27 4.06
C TRP A 124 -14.24 -14.09 3.25
N ASN A 125 -15.40 -14.32 3.86
CA ASN A 125 -16.68 -14.21 3.18
C ASN A 125 -16.95 -12.77 2.72
N ASN A 126 -16.49 -11.80 3.51
CA ASN A 126 -16.61 -10.39 3.16
C ASN A 126 -15.31 -9.77 2.64
N ARG A 127 -14.20 -10.51 2.59
CA ARG A 127 -12.84 -10.04 2.25
C ARG A 127 -12.29 -9.02 3.26
N GLY A 128 -12.61 -9.18 4.54
CA GLY A 128 -12.05 -8.39 5.64
C GLY A 128 -10.67 -8.93 6.01
N VAL A 129 -9.65 -8.07 5.96
CA VAL A 129 -8.28 -8.40 6.37
C VAL A 129 -8.04 -7.80 7.74
N GLY A 130 -7.82 -8.65 8.75
CA GLY A 130 -8.00 -8.24 10.14
C GLY A 130 -6.77 -8.32 11.03
N VAL A 131 -6.89 -7.64 12.17
CA VAL A 131 -6.00 -7.69 13.31
C VAL A 131 -6.82 -7.74 14.61
N LEU A 132 -6.25 -8.34 15.64
CA LEU A 132 -6.85 -8.39 16.98
C LEU A 132 -5.86 -7.91 18.04
N ARG A 133 -6.38 -7.35 19.13
CA ARG A 133 -5.59 -7.01 20.34
C ARG A 133 -6.35 -7.41 21.60
N ALA A 134 -5.62 -7.74 22.65
CA ALA A 134 -6.21 -8.08 23.93
C ALA A 134 -6.40 -6.78 24.69
N CYS A 135 -7.60 -6.59 25.22
CA CYS A 135 -7.91 -5.47 26.09
C CYS A 135 -8.48 -6.01 27.39
N GLY A 136 -8.31 -5.24 28.46
CA GLY A 136 -8.80 -5.66 29.76
C GLY A 136 -8.67 -4.60 30.82
N LYS A 137 -9.33 -4.83 31.94
CA LYS A 137 -9.29 -3.95 33.11
C LYS A 137 -9.49 -4.72 34.40
N ALA A 138 -9.07 -4.12 35.51
CA ALA A 138 -9.41 -4.63 36.82
C ALA A 138 -10.92 -4.41 37.09
N GLY A 139 -11.58 -5.40 37.69
CA GLY A 139 -13.04 -5.38 37.89
C GLY A 139 -13.53 -4.28 38.84
N ASP A 140 -12.63 -3.80 39.70
CA ASP A 140 -12.86 -2.76 40.70
C ASP A 140 -12.42 -1.36 40.25
N ARG A 141 -12.00 -1.20 38.99
CA ARG A 141 -11.42 0.05 38.46
C ARG A 141 -11.95 0.42 37.07
N ALA A 142 -11.71 1.66 36.68
CA ALA A 142 -12.18 2.19 35.39
C ALA A 142 -11.13 2.08 34.28
N GLU A 143 -9.85 2.08 34.65
CA GLU A 143 -8.71 2.07 33.74
C GLU A 143 -8.64 0.74 32.99
N LEU A 144 -8.48 0.83 31.67
CA LEU A 144 -8.25 -0.30 30.80
C LEU A 144 -6.91 -0.17 30.09
N VAL A 145 -6.38 -1.31 29.67
CA VAL A 145 -5.17 -1.39 28.85
C VAL A 145 -5.45 -2.30 27.67
N CYS A 146 -4.78 -2.05 26.54
CA CYS A 146 -4.78 -2.94 25.39
C CYS A 146 -3.35 -3.26 24.96
N THR A 147 -3.14 -4.45 24.40
CA THR A 147 -1.89 -4.80 23.73
C THR A 147 -1.76 -4.05 22.40
N SER A 148 -0.59 -4.11 21.78
CA SER A 148 -0.47 -3.86 20.34
C SER A 148 -1.36 -4.83 19.55
N TRP A 149 -1.66 -4.48 18.31
CA TRP A 149 -2.38 -5.34 17.37
C TRP A 149 -1.54 -6.53 16.93
N ALA A 150 -2.18 -7.67 16.72
CA ALA A 150 -1.55 -8.92 16.33
C ALA A 150 -2.41 -9.67 15.30
N ARG A 151 -1.79 -10.62 14.61
CA ARG A 151 -2.42 -11.44 13.58
C ARG A 151 -1.76 -12.80 13.47
N SER A 152 -2.44 -13.72 12.80
CA SER A 152 -1.87 -15.01 12.40
C SER A 152 -0.93 -14.87 11.21
N THR A 153 -0.11 -15.90 10.99
CA THR A 153 0.74 -16.02 9.80
C THR A 153 -0.01 -16.46 8.55
N TRP A 154 -1.35 -16.57 8.61
CA TRP A 154 -2.17 -16.82 7.43
C TRP A 154 -2.05 -15.65 6.45
N ASN A 155 -1.72 -15.93 5.18
CA ASN A 155 -1.29 -14.94 4.18
C ASN A 155 -0.08 -14.07 4.63
N ALA A 156 0.64 -14.45 5.68
CA ALA A 156 1.74 -13.69 6.26
C ALA A 156 2.91 -14.54 6.73
N ALA A 157 3.10 -15.71 6.11
CA ALA A 157 4.16 -16.64 6.48
C ALA A 157 5.58 -16.08 6.24
N THR A 158 5.74 -15.12 5.33
CA THR A 158 7.01 -14.47 5.02
C THR A 158 6.89 -12.95 5.19
N ARG A 159 8.02 -12.25 5.35
CA ARG A 159 8.05 -10.77 5.44
C ARG A 159 7.29 -10.10 4.29
N ARG A 160 7.47 -10.58 3.06
CA ARG A 160 6.81 -10.02 1.87
C ARG A 160 5.30 -10.24 1.87
N THR A 161 4.83 -11.44 2.22
CA THR A 161 3.38 -11.73 2.29
C THR A 161 2.73 -11.01 3.47
N ALA A 162 3.46 -10.86 4.59
CA ALA A 162 2.99 -10.12 5.75
C ALA A 162 2.78 -8.64 5.43
N ALA A 163 3.77 -7.99 4.79
CA ALA A 163 3.66 -6.61 4.33
C ALA A 163 2.54 -6.42 3.29
N ALA A 164 2.39 -7.35 2.33
CA ALA A 164 1.32 -7.30 1.34
C ALA A 164 -0.06 -7.42 1.99
N THR A 165 -0.21 -8.27 3.00
CA THR A 165 -1.46 -8.35 3.75
C THR A 165 -1.74 -7.07 4.53
N ALA A 166 -0.73 -6.47 5.17
CA ALA A 166 -0.90 -5.19 5.85
C ALA A 166 -1.28 -4.05 4.87
N LEU A 167 -0.79 -4.10 3.62
CA LEU A 167 -1.28 -3.21 2.54
C LEU A 167 -2.76 -3.44 2.23
N MET A 168 -3.22 -4.70 2.24
CA MET A 168 -4.62 -5.01 1.97
C MET A 168 -5.59 -4.60 3.08
N MET A 169 -5.12 -4.37 4.30
CA MET A 169 -5.92 -3.69 5.34
C MET A 169 -6.25 -2.23 5.00
N ARG A 170 -5.54 -1.65 4.02
CA ARG A 170 -5.75 -0.30 3.51
C ARG A 170 -6.58 -0.25 2.24
N TYR A 171 -6.92 -1.40 1.68
CA TYR A 171 -7.75 -1.46 0.48
C TYR A 171 -9.19 -1.11 0.83
N ASP A 172 -9.68 0.00 0.31
CA ASP A 172 -11.07 0.41 0.45
C ASP A 172 -11.91 -0.34 -0.58
N ARG A 173 -12.64 -1.35 -0.12
CA ARG A 173 -13.53 -2.15 -0.97
C ARG A 173 -14.69 -1.32 -1.54
N GLY A 174 -15.07 -0.21 -0.90
CA GLY A 174 -16.11 0.72 -1.34
C GLY A 174 -15.69 1.49 -2.58
N THR A 175 -14.47 2.01 -2.61
CA THR A 175 -13.93 2.75 -3.77
C THR A 175 -13.20 1.84 -4.76
N GLY A 176 -12.63 0.72 -4.32
CA GLY A 176 -11.69 -0.07 -5.11
C GLY A 176 -10.30 0.56 -5.20
N LEU A 177 -10.00 1.57 -4.39
CA LEU A 177 -8.69 2.20 -4.25
C LEU A 177 -8.10 1.86 -2.88
N PHE A 178 -6.89 2.34 -2.61
CA PHE A 178 -6.33 2.28 -1.26
C PHE A 178 -6.70 3.53 -0.48
N ASP A 179 -6.48 3.50 0.84
CA ASP A 179 -6.80 4.61 1.73
C ASP A 179 -6.19 5.94 1.28
N THR A 180 -6.75 7.05 1.76
CA THR A 180 -6.52 8.42 1.24
C THR A 180 -7.04 8.67 -0.19
N ASN A 181 -7.46 7.63 -0.92
CA ASN A 181 -7.92 7.72 -2.31
C ASN A 181 -6.90 8.36 -3.27
N GLY A 182 -5.60 8.23 -2.98
CA GLY A 182 -4.53 8.69 -3.87
C GLY A 182 -4.56 7.93 -5.20
N TRP A 183 -4.74 8.64 -6.32
CA TRP A 183 -5.01 8.02 -7.62
C TRP A 183 -3.84 7.20 -8.16
N TRP A 184 -2.72 7.85 -8.49
CA TRP A 184 -1.54 7.17 -9.04
C TRP A 184 -0.79 6.33 -8.00
N THR A 185 -0.87 6.71 -6.72
CA THR A 185 -0.30 5.91 -5.62
C THR A 185 -1.10 4.63 -5.37
N SER A 186 -2.41 4.61 -5.65
CA SER A 186 -3.20 3.37 -5.69
C SER A 186 -2.79 2.44 -6.84
N ALA A 187 -2.40 2.98 -8.01
CA ALA A 187 -1.85 2.17 -9.09
C ALA A 187 -0.54 1.46 -8.66
N ASN A 188 0.31 2.15 -7.91
CA ASN A 188 1.53 1.58 -7.34
C ASN A 188 1.24 0.53 -6.27
N ALA A 189 0.30 0.79 -5.36
CA ALA A 189 -0.14 -0.18 -4.38
C ALA A 189 -0.72 -1.45 -5.01
N LEU A 190 -1.56 -1.30 -6.05
CA LEU A 190 -2.08 -2.45 -6.80
C LEU A 190 -0.95 -3.21 -7.50
N THR A 191 0.00 -2.51 -8.11
CA THR A 191 1.18 -3.13 -8.75
C THR A 191 2.00 -3.94 -7.74
N ALA A 192 2.23 -3.41 -6.54
CA ALA A 192 2.96 -4.10 -5.48
C ALA A 192 2.25 -5.39 -5.03
N ILE A 193 0.91 -5.39 -4.97
CA ILE A 193 0.10 -6.60 -4.70
C ILE A 193 0.19 -7.61 -5.84
N ILE A 194 0.09 -7.17 -7.10
CA ILE A 194 0.21 -8.05 -8.28
C ILE A 194 1.60 -8.71 -8.32
N ASP A 195 2.66 -7.93 -8.10
CA ASP A 195 4.02 -8.46 -8.04
C ASP A 195 4.21 -9.41 -6.85
N ASN A 196 3.61 -9.12 -5.70
CA ASN A 196 3.64 -10.01 -4.56
C ASN A 196 2.97 -11.35 -4.87
N SER A 197 1.80 -11.34 -5.53
CA SER A 197 1.09 -12.54 -5.98
C SER A 197 1.95 -13.37 -6.93
N ARG A 198 2.61 -12.72 -7.89
CA ARG A 198 3.54 -13.37 -8.84
C ARG A 198 4.77 -13.98 -8.17
N ILE A 199 5.36 -13.31 -7.19
CA ILE A 199 6.62 -13.70 -6.56
C ILE A 199 6.41 -14.74 -5.46
N SER A 200 5.38 -14.57 -4.64
CA SER A 200 5.10 -15.44 -3.49
C SER A 200 4.17 -16.61 -3.81
N GLY A 201 3.41 -16.54 -4.91
CA GLY A 201 2.32 -17.46 -5.19
C GLY A 201 1.05 -17.20 -4.35
N MET A 202 1.01 -16.12 -3.57
CA MET A 202 -0.15 -15.78 -2.74
C MET A 202 -1.24 -15.07 -3.56
N HIS A 203 -2.29 -15.80 -3.90
CA HIS A 203 -3.37 -15.33 -4.77
C HIS A 203 -4.58 -14.72 -4.04
N SER A 204 -4.53 -14.70 -2.71
CA SER A 204 -5.64 -14.28 -1.82
C SER A 204 -6.18 -12.87 -2.11
N TYR A 205 -5.37 -12.00 -2.74
CA TYR A 205 -5.71 -10.60 -3.00
C TYR A 205 -5.90 -10.27 -4.48
N ASP A 206 -5.87 -11.26 -5.38
CA ASP A 206 -6.03 -11.02 -6.81
C ASP A 206 -7.42 -10.43 -7.16
N TYR A 207 -8.41 -10.58 -6.28
CA TYR A 207 -9.73 -9.94 -6.43
C TYR A 207 -9.64 -8.41 -6.52
N ALA A 208 -8.60 -7.80 -5.95
CA ALA A 208 -8.41 -6.35 -5.96
C ALA A 208 -8.25 -5.84 -7.40
N ILE A 209 -7.64 -6.63 -8.30
CA ILE A 209 -7.44 -6.26 -9.71
C ILE A 209 -8.78 -5.98 -10.40
N ALA A 210 -9.72 -6.93 -10.34
CA ALA A 210 -11.03 -6.77 -10.94
C ALA A 210 -11.87 -5.71 -10.22
N THR A 211 -11.84 -5.71 -8.88
CA THR A 211 -12.62 -4.76 -8.07
C THR A 211 -12.22 -3.31 -8.34
N THR A 212 -10.91 -3.02 -8.41
CA THR A 212 -10.39 -1.71 -8.77
C THR A 212 -10.78 -1.33 -10.19
N TYR A 213 -10.58 -2.24 -11.16
CA TYR A 213 -10.92 -1.99 -12.56
C TYR A 213 -12.39 -1.63 -12.74
N ASP A 214 -13.30 -2.48 -12.25
CA ASP A 214 -14.73 -2.34 -12.49
C ASP A 214 -15.31 -1.06 -11.86
N LYS A 215 -14.74 -0.60 -10.75
CA LYS A 215 -15.17 0.62 -10.05
C LYS A 215 -14.60 1.89 -10.66
N GLN A 216 -13.38 1.84 -11.19
CA GLN A 216 -12.62 3.04 -11.51
C GLN A 216 -12.40 3.25 -13.01
N VAL A 217 -12.72 2.28 -13.88
CA VAL A 217 -12.53 2.41 -15.34
C VAL A 217 -13.25 3.61 -15.95
N ASN A 218 -14.35 4.08 -15.36
CA ASN A 218 -15.08 5.26 -15.85
C ASN A 218 -14.81 6.54 -15.04
N ALA A 219 -13.91 6.50 -14.06
CA ALA A 219 -13.54 7.67 -13.27
C ALA A 219 -12.66 8.63 -14.09
N ALA A 220 -12.56 9.88 -13.62
CA ALA A 220 -11.80 10.96 -14.28
C ALA A 220 -12.12 11.07 -15.78
N GLN A 221 -11.13 10.87 -16.67
CA GLN A 221 -11.33 10.94 -18.13
C GLN A 221 -11.65 9.56 -18.74
N GLY A 222 -11.93 8.56 -17.92
CA GLY A 222 -12.18 7.18 -18.32
C GLY A 222 -10.90 6.45 -18.74
N GLN A 223 -10.98 5.12 -18.71
CA GLN A 223 -9.88 4.19 -18.95
C GLN A 223 -8.66 4.48 -18.08
N PHE A 224 -8.86 4.96 -16.85
CA PHE A 224 -7.80 5.33 -15.91
C PHE A 224 -6.94 6.56 -16.27
N ARG A 225 -7.35 7.31 -17.30
CA ARG A 225 -6.70 8.57 -17.71
C ARG A 225 -7.13 9.74 -16.84
N ASN A 226 -6.23 10.69 -16.63
CA ASN A 226 -6.55 12.01 -16.06
C ASN A 226 -5.67 13.10 -16.67
N GLU A 227 -5.67 14.31 -16.09
CA GLU A 227 -4.90 15.43 -16.60
C GLU A 227 -3.37 15.32 -16.38
N TYR A 228 -2.91 14.36 -15.59
CA TYR A 228 -1.50 14.08 -15.31
C TYR A 228 -1.06 12.83 -16.10
N LEU A 229 -0.06 12.98 -16.96
CA LEU A 229 0.34 11.93 -17.89
C LEU A 229 1.13 10.83 -17.18
N ASP A 230 1.87 11.16 -16.13
CA ASP A 230 2.48 10.20 -15.22
C ASP A 230 1.44 9.35 -14.49
N ASP A 231 0.39 9.95 -13.92
CA ASP A 231 -0.73 9.21 -13.31
C ASP A 231 -1.30 8.14 -14.25
N THR A 232 -1.53 8.54 -15.51
CA THR A 232 -1.99 7.63 -16.56
C THR A 232 -0.95 6.55 -16.86
N GLY A 233 0.34 6.89 -16.91
CA GLY A 233 1.43 5.93 -17.09
C GLY A 233 1.55 4.90 -15.96
N TRP A 234 1.31 5.31 -14.71
CA TRP A 234 1.28 4.42 -13.55
C TRP A 234 0.17 3.38 -13.65
N TRP A 235 -1.04 3.80 -14.02
CA TRP A 235 -2.15 2.89 -14.27
C TRP A 235 -1.89 1.98 -15.47
N GLY A 236 -1.37 2.52 -16.57
CA GLY A 236 -1.03 1.71 -17.74
C GLY A 236 -0.08 0.56 -17.40
N LEU A 237 0.93 0.80 -16.56
CA LEU A 237 1.84 -0.24 -16.08
C LEU A 237 1.15 -1.24 -15.13
N ALA A 238 0.27 -0.77 -14.25
CA ALA A 238 -0.53 -1.65 -13.40
C ALA A 238 -1.41 -2.58 -14.23
N TRP A 239 -1.97 -2.09 -15.34
CA TRP A 239 -2.79 -2.89 -16.26
C TRP A 239 -2.00 -3.87 -17.11
N VAL A 240 -0.76 -3.52 -17.47
CA VAL A 240 0.16 -4.50 -18.05
C VAL A 240 0.43 -5.63 -17.05
N ALA A 241 0.71 -5.31 -15.78
CA ALA A 241 0.94 -6.32 -14.74
C ALA A 241 -0.32 -7.18 -14.49
N ALA A 242 -1.51 -6.56 -14.51
CA ALA A 242 -2.79 -7.25 -14.37
C ALA A 242 -3.04 -8.22 -15.54
N PHE A 243 -2.73 -7.82 -16.78
CA PHE A 243 -2.81 -8.70 -17.94
C PHE A 243 -1.88 -9.91 -17.78
N ASP A 244 -0.62 -9.70 -17.38
CA ASP A 244 0.31 -10.81 -17.16
C ASP A 244 -0.17 -11.78 -16.08
N ARG A 245 -0.83 -11.25 -15.04
CA ARG A 245 -1.33 -12.04 -13.92
C ARG A 245 -2.56 -12.86 -14.27
N THR A 246 -3.45 -12.32 -15.10
CA THR A 246 -4.81 -12.86 -15.30
C THR A 246 -5.07 -13.43 -16.70
N GLY A 247 -4.32 -12.98 -17.71
CA GLY A 247 -4.60 -13.23 -19.12
C GLY A 247 -5.79 -12.46 -19.69
N ASP A 248 -6.45 -11.60 -18.90
CA ASP A 248 -7.64 -10.87 -19.33
C ASP A 248 -7.29 -9.65 -20.19
N SER A 249 -7.66 -9.74 -21.48
CA SER A 249 -7.36 -8.75 -22.51
C SER A 249 -7.92 -7.34 -22.24
N ARG A 250 -8.89 -7.17 -21.32
CA ARG A 250 -9.40 -5.83 -20.97
C ARG A 250 -8.33 -4.95 -20.35
N TYR A 251 -7.43 -5.54 -19.56
CA TYR A 251 -6.33 -4.82 -18.93
C TYR A 251 -5.31 -4.36 -19.96
N LEU A 252 -4.90 -5.24 -20.88
CA LEU A 252 -3.99 -4.87 -21.96
C LEU A 252 -4.59 -3.79 -22.88
N SER A 253 -5.90 -3.86 -23.14
CA SER A 253 -6.61 -2.87 -23.95
C SER A 253 -6.63 -1.49 -23.29
N THR A 254 -6.80 -1.43 -21.96
CA THR A 254 -6.74 -0.18 -21.19
C THR A 254 -5.32 0.36 -21.14
N ALA A 255 -4.31 -0.48 -20.91
CA ALA A 255 -2.90 -0.07 -20.97
C ALA A 255 -2.51 0.55 -22.33
N ARG A 256 -3.08 0.05 -23.44
CA ARG A 256 -2.91 0.65 -24.77
C ARG A 256 -3.53 2.05 -24.85
N ALA A 257 -4.74 2.22 -24.33
CA ALA A 257 -5.41 3.51 -24.28
C ALA A 257 -4.60 4.55 -23.47
N ASP A 258 -3.99 4.12 -22.37
CA ASP A 258 -3.11 4.94 -21.54
C ASP A 258 -1.85 5.37 -22.31
N ALA A 259 -1.18 4.42 -22.98
CA ALA A 259 0.01 4.73 -23.80
C ALA A 259 -0.30 5.66 -24.97
N ASP A 260 -1.45 5.47 -25.63
CA ASP A 260 -1.92 6.32 -26.71
C ASP A 260 -2.30 7.73 -26.21
N PHE A 261 -2.87 7.83 -25.02
CA PHE A 261 -3.15 9.11 -24.38
C PHE A 261 -1.87 9.87 -24.05
N MET A 262 -0.88 9.22 -23.41
CA MET A 262 0.44 9.84 -23.17
C MET A 262 1.09 10.32 -24.48
N TYR A 263 1.03 9.51 -25.55
CA TYR A 263 1.57 9.90 -26.85
C TYR A 263 0.87 11.14 -27.45
N SER A 264 -0.42 11.36 -27.18
CA SER A 264 -1.12 12.56 -27.67
C SER A 264 -0.58 13.88 -27.06
N TYR A 265 0.20 13.79 -25.97
CA TYR A 265 0.93 14.89 -25.35
C TYR A 265 2.43 14.84 -25.63
N TRP A 266 2.89 14.03 -26.59
CA TRP A 266 4.20 14.17 -27.19
C TRP A 266 4.18 15.25 -28.29
N ASP A 267 5.20 16.11 -28.35
CA ASP A 267 5.41 17.04 -29.47
C ASP A 267 6.90 17.27 -29.78
N SER A 268 7.19 18.11 -30.78
CA SER A 268 8.56 18.42 -31.20
C SER A 268 9.25 19.51 -30.37
N LYS A 269 8.57 20.16 -29.41
CA LYS A 269 9.20 21.18 -28.55
C LYS A 269 10.26 20.48 -27.69
N CYS A 270 11.44 21.09 -27.60
CA CYS A 270 12.61 20.47 -26.96
C CYS A 270 13.04 19.13 -27.60
N GLY A 271 12.77 18.96 -28.90
CA GLY A 271 13.20 17.78 -29.66
C GLY A 271 12.39 16.51 -29.41
N GLY A 272 11.28 16.58 -28.68
CA GLY A 272 10.51 15.41 -28.26
C GLY A 272 10.02 15.53 -26.82
N GLY A 273 9.54 14.42 -26.28
CA GLY A 273 9.12 14.27 -24.89
C GLY A 273 7.62 14.48 -24.72
N VAL A 274 7.04 13.69 -23.82
CA VAL A 274 5.69 13.84 -23.29
C VAL A 274 5.68 14.97 -22.26
N TYR A 275 4.62 15.77 -22.23
CA TYR A 275 4.40 16.74 -21.14
C TYR A 275 3.87 16.04 -19.89
N TRP A 276 4.24 16.56 -18.72
CA TRP A 276 3.75 16.06 -17.43
C TRP A 276 2.23 16.20 -17.29
N LYS A 277 1.67 17.31 -17.77
CA LYS A 277 0.25 17.65 -17.64
C LYS A 277 -0.35 18.10 -18.96
N THR A 278 -1.67 17.99 -19.08
CA THR A 278 -2.42 18.38 -20.28
C THR A 278 -2.33 19.88 -20.63
N ASP A 279 -1.89 20.72 -19.71
CA ASP A 279 -1.60 22.15 -19.94
C ASP A 279 -0.32 22.41 -20.75
N ARG A 280 0.50 21.36 -20.96
CA ARG A 280 1.76 21.41 -21.71
C ARG A 280 2.79 22.38 -21.13
N ALA A 281 2.80 22.56 -19.81
CA ALA A 281 3.71 23.48 -19.15
C ALA A 281 5.14 22.93 -18.99
N GLN A 282 5.27 21.65 -18.63
CA GLN A 282 6.54 21.04 -18.20
C GLN A 282 6.76 19.66 -18.84
N LYS A 283 8.04 19.31 -19.02
CA LYS A 283 8.49 17.97 -19.41
C LYS A 283 9.49 17.51 -18.34
N ASN A 284 9.13 16.48 -17.61
CA ASN A 284 9.82 15.93 -16.47
C ASN A 284 10.34 14.51 -16.80
N ALA A 285 11.17 14.00 -15.90
CA ALA A 285 11.75 12.68 -16.02
C ALA A 285 10.71 11.57 -15.83
N ILE A 286 9.71 11.79 -14.95
CA ILE A 286 8.83 10.71 -14.52
C ILE A 286 7.90 10.21 -15.63
N GLU A 287 7.11 11.08 -16.24
CA GLU A 287 6.16 10.72 -17.31
C GLU A 287 6.89 10.19 -18.54
N ASN A 288 8.09 10.71 -18.82
CA ASN A 288 8.89 10.23 -19.94
C ASN A 288 9.53 8.86 -19.67
N SER A 289 9.92 8.57 -18.42
CA SER A 289 10.38 7.24 -18.02
C SER A 289 9.24 6.21 -18.07
N LEU A 290 8.06 6.58 -17.55
CA LEU A 290 6.84 5.77 -17.62
C LEU A 290 6.43 5.50 -19.07
N TYR A 291 6.50 6.52 -19.93
CA TYR A 291 6.19 6.40 -21.36
C TYR A 291 7.10 5.36 -22.03
N ILE A 292 8.42 5.43 -21.82
CA ILE A 292 9.36 4.44 -22.36
C ILE A 292 9.02 3.04 -21.84
N GLN A 293 8.82 2.90 -20.53
CA GLN A 293 8.54 1.61 -19.90
C GLN A 293 7.25 0.99 -20.41
N LEU A 294 6.14 1.76 -20.44
CA LEU A 294 4.83 1.30 -20.83
C LEU A 294 4.82 0.87 -22.31
N ASN A 295 5.39 1.68 -23.20
CA ASN A 295 5.50 1.35 -24.62
C ASN A 295 6.37 0.10 -24.84
N ALA A 296 7.49 -0.03 -24.13
CA ALA A 296 8.33 -1.22 -24.22
C ALA A 296 7.63 -2.48 -23.69
N ALA A 297 6.84 -2.34 -22.62
CA ALA A 297 6.10 -3.44 -22.04
C ALA A 297 4.93 -3.88 -22.94
N LEU A 298 4.17 -2.94 -23.52
CA LEU A 298 3.11 -3.22 -24.48
C LEU A 298 3.64 -3.96 -25.71
N SER A 299 4.73 -3.48 -26.31
CA SER A 299 5.31 -4.08 -27.51
C SER A 299 5.74 -5.54 -27.29
N GLN A 300 6.27 -5.87 -26.10
CA GLN A 300 6.61 -7.25 -25.75
C GLN A 300 5.39 -8.20 -25.66
N ARG A 301 4.18 -7.66 -25.48
CA ARG A 301 2.93 -8.42 -25.32
C ARG A 301 2.05 -8.43 -26.57
N ILE A 302 2.37 -7.60 -27.56
CA ILE A 302 1.61 -7.46 -28.80
C ILE A 302 2.50 -7.98 -29.94
N ALA A 303 2.18 -9.17 -30.43
CA ALA A 303 2.96 -9.81 -31.48
C ALA A 303 3.05 -8.93 -32.74
N GLY A 304 4.28 -8.69 -33.21
CA GLY A 304 4.53 -7.89 -34.40
C GLY A 304 4.34 -6.38 -34.23
N ASP A 305 4.14 -5.88 -33.00
CA ASP A 305 3.99 -4.44 -32.78
C ASP A 305 5.25 -3.67 -33.16
N THR A 306 5.05 -2.65 -34.00
CA THR A 306 6.09 -1.69 -34.39
C THR A 306 5.82 -0.29 -33.83
N VAL A 307 4.59 0.00 -33.41
CA VAL A 307 4.18 1.34 -32.96
C VAL A 307 4.72 1.63 -31.57
N TYR A 308 4.38 0.79 -30.58
CA TYR A 308 4.87 0.99 -29.22
C TYR A 308 6.38 0.73 -29.14
N ARG A 309 6.92 -0.21 -29.95
CA ARG A 309 8.37 -0.36 -30.13
C ARG A 309 9.05 0.95 -30.53
N GLY A 310 8.58 1.57 -31.60
CA GLY A 310 9.15 2.81 -32.12
C GLY A 310 9.05 3.96 -31.12
N ARG A 311 7.92 4.04 -30.40
CA ARG A 311 7.70 5.02 -29.33
C ARG A 311 8.65 4.85 -28.16
N ALA A 312 8.91 3.62 -27.71
CA ALA A 312 9.86 3.35 -26.64
C ALA A 312 11.29 3.75 -27.04
N GLN A 313 11.71 3.41 -28.28
CA GLN A 313 13.02 3.79 -28.81
C GLN A 313 13.17 5.31 -28.98
N ALA A 314 12.14 5.99 -29.49
CA ALA A 314 12.13 7.45 -29.63
C ALA A 314 12.14 8.16 -28.26
N GLY A 315 11.36 7.67 -27.30
CA GLY A 315 11.36 8.15 -25.92
C GLY A 315 12.74 8.06 -25.30
N TRP A 316 13.41 6.91 -25.43
CA TRP A 316 14.77 6.73 -24.91
C TRP A 316 15.78 7.64 -25.59
N SER A 317 15.74 7.73 -26.92
CA SER A 317 16.64 8.60 -27.69
C SER A 317 16.52 10.06 -27.26
N TRP A 318 15.30 10.54 -27.03
CA TRP A 318 15.05 11.87 -26.50
C TRP A 318 15.56 12.03 -25.06
N PHE A 319 15.26 11.07 -24.18
CA PHE A 319 15.67 11.12 -22.78
C PHE A 319 17.20 11.21 -22.66
N GLN A 320 17.95 10.44 -23.45
CA GLN A 320 19.40 10.53 -23.52
C GLN A 320 19.90 11.91 -23.95
N ALA A 321 19.23 12.54 -24.91
CA ALA A 321 19.60 13.85 -25.45
C ALA A 321 19.19 15.03 -24.54
N SER A 322 18.24 14.82 -23.60
CA SER A 322 17.72 15.86 -22.70
C SER A 322 18.76 16.43 -21.72
N GLY A 323 19.77 15.62 -21.39
CA GLY A 323 20.76 15.92 -20.35
C GLY A 323 20.28 15.72 -18.91
N MET A 324 19.08 15.16 -18.68
CA MET A 324 18.53 14.92 -17.33
C MET A 324 19.36 13.91 -16.51
N ILE A 325 20.08 12.99 -17.16
CA ILE A 325 21.12 12.18 -16.49
C ILE A 325 22.34 13.07 -16.30
N ASN A 326 22.58 13.52 -15.06
CA ASN A 326 23.65 14.47 -14.74
C ASN A 326 25.03 13.81 -14.61
N GLY A 327 26.04 14.65 -14.32
CA GLY A 327 27.43 14.21 -14.14
C GLY A 327 27.67 13.23 -12.98
N SER A 328 26.74 13.12 -12.03
CA SER A 328 26.76 12.11 -10.97
C SER A 328 26.05 10.81 -11.37
N ASN A 329 25.59 10.71 -12.62
CA ASN A 329 24.77 9.62 -13.15
C ASN A 329 23.42 9.44 -12.43
N LEU A 330 22.89 10.51 -11.85
CA LEU A 330 21.53 10.57 -11.31
C LEU A 330 20.63 11.36 -12.27
N VAL A 331 19.34 11.05 -12.23
CA VAL A 331 18.29 11.64 -13.06
C VAL A 331 17.68 12.83 -12.31
N ASN A 332 17.88 14.04 -12.81
CA ASN A 332 17.19 15.24 -12.31
C ASN A 332 15.72 15.25 -12.76
N ASP A 333 14.93 16.11 -12.12
CA ASP A 333 13.48 16.09 -12.23
C ASP A 333 12.92 16.42 -13.62
N GLY A 334 13.61 17.25 -14.42
CA GLY A 334 13.06 17.66 -15.70
C GLY A 334 13.96 18.55 -16.54
N ILE A 335 13.34 19.17 -17.54
CA ILE A 335 13.98 20.19 -18.37
C ILE A 335 13.30 21.54 -18.20
N SER A 336 14.08 22.61 -18.33
CA SER A 336 13.56 23.96 -18.41
C SER A 336 12.74 24.14 -19.70
N PRO A 337 11.48 24.60 -19.63
CA PRO A 337 10.65 24.80 -20.83
C PRO A 337 11.16 25.89 -21.78
N SER A 338 12.05 26.77 -21.31
CA SER A 338 12.60 27.88 -22.10
C SER A 338 13.94 27.53 -22.75
N THR A 339 14.81 26.76 -22.08
CA THR A 339 16.14 26.41 -22.61
C THR A 339 16.21 25.00 -23.17
N CYS A 340 15.23 24.14 -22.87
CA CYS A 340 15.24 22.71 -23.21
C CYS A 340 16.49 21.98 -22.68
N LYS A 341 17.02 22.43 -21.54
CA LYS A 341 18.14 21.79 -20.84
C LYS A 341 17.69 21.30 -19.48
N ASN A 342 18.41 20.31 -18.97
CA ASN A 342 18.27 19.84 -17.59
C ASN A 342 18.12 21.00 -16.61
N ASN A 343 17.07 20.96 -15.79
CA ASN A 343 16.79 21.98 -14.77
C ASN A 343 17.76 21.93 -13.58
N GLY A 344 18.46 20.81 -13.37
CA GLY A 344 19.34 20.61 -12.23
C GLY A 344 18.60 20.37 -10.91
N ASP A 345 17.28 20.14 -10.96
CA ASP A 345 16.43 19.98 -9.78
C ASP A 345 16.64 18.63 -9.08
N VAL A 346 15.86 18.38 -8.03
CA VAL A 346 16.02 17.21 -7.14
C VAL A 346 16.11 15.88 -7.90
N THR A 347 17.02 15.01 -7.45
CA THR A 347 17.21 13.65 -7.97
C THR A 347 16.39 12.66 -7.15
N TRP A 348 15.05 12.76 -7.23
CA TRP A 348 14.12 11.88 -6.53
C TRP A 348 14.36 10.40 -6.84
N THR A 349 14.13 9.50 -5.88
CA THR A 349 14.49 8.07 -6.06
C THR A 349 13.70 7.42 -7.20
N TYR A 350 12.42 7.75 -7.36
CA TYR A 350 11.55 7.20 -8.41
C TYR A 350 12.01 7.54 -9.84
N ASN A 351 12.55 8.74 -10.08
CA ASN A 351 13.12 9.15 -11.37
C ASN A 351 14.29 8.25 -11.75
N GLN A 352 14.97 7.66 -10.77
CA GLN A 352 16.05 6.69 -11.00
C GLN A 352 15.45 5.32 -11.36
N GLY A 353 14.59 4.79 -10.49
CA GLY A 353 14.10 3.40 -10.64
C GLY A 353 13.18 3.18 -11.83
N VAL A 354 12.29 4.14 -12.13
CA VAL A 354 11.39 4.01 -13.28
C VAL A 354 12.19 4.01 -14.57
N LEU A 355 13.18 4.91 -14.71
CA LEU A 355 14.06 4.90 -15.87
C LEU A 355 14.88 3.62 -15.94
N ILE A 356 15.45 3.15 -14.83
CA ILE A 356 16.16 1.86 -14.77
C ILE A 356 15.28 0.73 -15.32
N ASN A 357 14.03 0.62 -14.87
CA ASN A 357 13.10 -0.40 -15.35
C ASN A 357 12.81 -0.22 -16.84
N ALA A 358 12.49 1.00 -17.26
CA ALA A 358 12.24 1.35 -18.67
C ALA A 358 13.38 0.86 -19.58
N LEU A 359 14.63 1.09 -19.18
CA LEU A 359 15.81 0.68 -19.94
C LEU A 359 16.04 -0.83 -19.95
N VAL A 360 15.73 -1.53 -18.85
CA VAL A 360 15.77 -3.00 -18.83
C VAL A 360 14.68 -3.57 -19.75
N GLN A 361 13.46 -3.02 -19.75
CA GLN A 361 12.41 -3.44 -20.69
C GLN A 361 12.78 -3.13 -22.13
N LEU A 362 13.38 -1.97 -22.40
CA LEU A 362 13.83 -1.61 -23.74
C LEU A 362 14.95 -2.53 -24.23
N ASN A 363 15.92 -2.86 -23.37
CA ASN A 363 16.96 -3.84 -23.69
C ASN A 363 16.35 -5.21 -24.02
N LYS A 364 15.41 -5.72 -23.22
CA LYS A 364 14.69 -6.97 -23.52
C LYS A 364 13.95 -6.93 -24.85
N LEU A 365 13.29 -5.81 -25.16
CA LEU A 365 12.55 -5.63 -26.40
C LEU A 365 13.47 -5.54 -27.63
N THR A 366 14.60 -4.85 -27.52
CA THR A 366 15.38 -4.38 -28.68
C THR A 366 16.76 -4.99 -28.84
N GLY A 367 17.34 -5.53 -27.76
CA GLY A 367 18.75 -5.91 -27.69
C GLY A 367 19.71 -4.72 -27.47
N ASP A 368 19.21 -3.51 -27.21
CA ASP A 368 20.07 -2.33 -26.97
C ASP A 368 20.92 -2.50 -25.70
N ALA A 369 22.21 -2.85 -25.88
CA ALA A 369 23.16 -3.02 -24.79
C ALA A 369 23.51 -1.71 -24.06
N ASN A 370 23.39 -0.57 -24.74
CA ASN A 370 23.63 0.74 -24.13
C ASN A 370 22.52 1.06 -23.12
N ALA A 371 21.25 0.72 -23.41
CA ALA A 371 20.16 0.89 -22.43
C ALA A 371 20.46 0.17 -21.10
N LEU A 372 20.87 -1.10 -21.15
CA LEU A 372 21.24 -1.87 -19.94
C LEU A 372 22.48 -1.31 -19.24
N THR A 373 23.47 -0.83 -20.01
CA THR A 373 24.68 -0.20 -19.46
C THR A 373 24.35 1.07 -18.69
N VAL A 374 23.47 1.93 -19.24
CA VAL A 374 23.03 3.14 -18.55
C VAL A 374 22.17 2.81 -17.33
N ALA A 375 21.30 1.81 -17.41
CA ALA A 375 20.53 1.35 -16.26
C ALA A 375 21.44 0.93 -15.08
N ARG A 376 22.49 0.13 -15.36
CA ARG A 376 23.50 -0.23 -14.35
C ARG A 376 24.19 1.00 -13.77
N ARG A 377 24.62 1.94 -14.62
CA ARG A 377 25.29 3.16 -14.17
C ARG A 377 24.43 4.01 -13.23
N ILE A 378 23.12 4.13 -13.51
CA ILE A 378 22.17 4.82 -12.62
C ILE A 378 21.97 4.01 -11.33
N GLY A 379 21.83 2.68 -11.42
CA GLY A 379 21.70 1.81 -10.24
C GLY A 379 22.90 1.90 -9.30
N ASP A 380 24.12 1.90 -9.85
CA ASP A 380 25.37 2.04 -9.09
C ASP A 380 25.46 3.42 -8.42
N ALA A 381 25.14 4.48 -9.16
CA ALA A 381 25.14 5.85 -8.63
C ALA A 381 24.08 6.04 -7.53
N ALA A 382 22.86 5.56 -7.74
CA ALA A 382 21.77 5.69 -6.79
C ALA A 382 22.02 4.90 -5.50
N THR A 383 22.57 3.68 -5.60
CA THR A 383 22.85 2.83 -4.43
C THR A 383 24.13 3.23 -3.68
N GLY A 384 25.09 3.88 -4.36
CA GLY A 384 26.31 4.42 -3.77
C GLY A 384 26.21 5.87 -3.28
N SER A 385 25.13 6.59 -3.62
CA SER A 385 24.93 7.99 -3.23
C SER A 385 24.67 8.13 -1.73
N THR A 386 25.51 8.90 -1.03
CA THR A 386 25.28 9.29 0.37
C THR A 386 24.12 10.28 0.52
N TYR A 387 23.76 10.98 -0.55
CA TYR A 387 22.60 11.87 -0.60
C TYR A 387 21.28 11.10 -0.57
N LEU A 388 21.19 10.00 -1.33
CA LEU A 388 20.00 9.12 -1.34
C LEU A 388 20.05 8.03 -0.28
N ASN A 389 21.22 7.77 0.31
CA ASN A 389 21.41 6.74 1.33
C ASN A 389 22.16 7.28 2.56
N PRO A 390 21.66 8.34 3.23
CA PRO A 390 22.27 8.82 4.45
C PRO A 390 22.30 7.69 5.49
N GLY A 391 23.48 7.41 6.06
CA GLY A 391 23.66 6.27 6.97
C GLY A 391 23.53 4.89 6.30
N GLY A 392 23.54 4.82 4.96
CA GLY A 392 23.49 3.57 4.19
C GLY A 392 22.10 3.02 3.92
N ILE A 393 21.04 3.73 4.34
CA ILE A 393 19.62 3.37 4.17
C ILE A 393 18.94 4.38 3.24
N LEU A 394 18.14 3.88 2.29
CA LEU A 394 17.46 4.70 1.29
C LEU A 394 16.51 5.70 1.96
N ARG A 395 16.65 6.98 1.59
CA ARG A 395 15.85 8.08 2.11
C ARG A 395 15.50 9.05 0.99
N GLU A 396 14.25 9.50 0.97
CA GLU A 396 13.87 10.57 0.04
C GLU A 396 14.56 11.90 0.39
N PRO A 397 14.92 12.71 -0.62
CA PRO A 397 15.23 14.12 -0.40
C PRO A 397 14.10 14.81 0.38
N ASN A 398 14.40 15.40 1.53
CA ASN A 398 13.40 16.01 2.42
C ASN A 398 12.27 15.06 2.85
N GLU A 399 12.58 13.76 3.05
CA GLU A 399 11.60 12.76 3.52
C GLU A 399 10.85 13.26 4.77
N PRO A 400 9.51 13.39 4.69
CA PRO A 400 8.72 13.92 5.80
C PRO A 400 8.67 12.94 6.97
N ASP A 401 8.54 13.48 8.19
CA ASP A 401 8.40 12.67 9.40
C ASP A 401 7.10 11.85 9.39
N GLN A 402 6.04 12.39 8.80
CA GLN A 402 4.76 11.71 8.65
C GLN A 402 4.65 11.03 7.30
N CYS A 403 4.06 9.84 7.31
CA CYS A 403 3.68 9.15 6.10
C CYS A 403 2.54 9.90 5.38
N SER A 404 2.90 10.77 4.43
CA SER A 404 1.96 11.64 3.72
C SER A 404 2.55 12.19 2.42
N GLY A 405 1.67 12.58 1.50
CA GLY A 405 2.05 13.15 0.21
C GLY A 405 2.60 12.11 -0.77
N ASP A 406 3.14 12.58 -1.89
CA ASP A 406 3.60 11.70 -2.96
C ASP A 406 4.94 11.00 -2.65
N GLY A 407 5.83 11.71 -1.96
CA GLY A 407 7.22 11.28 -1.73
C GLY A 407 7.35 9.91 -1.06
N VAL A 408 6.40 9.53 -0.20
CA VAL A 408 6.43 8.23 0.49
C VAL A 408 6.26 7.03 -0.45
N SER A 409 5.78 7.25 -1.67
CA SER A 409 5.62 6.23 -2.71
C SER A 409 6.87 6.07 -3.59
N PHE A 410 7.83 7.00 -3.53
CA PHE A 410 8.93 7.06 -4.48
C PHE A 410 9.96 5.94 -4.28
N LYS A 411 10.29 5.61 -3.02
CA LYS A 411 11.20 4.50 -2.70
C LYS A 411 10.71 3.16 -3.23
N GLY A 412 9.40 2.91 -3.21
CA GLY A 412 8.79 1.72 -3.79
C GLY A 412 9.07 1.58 -5.28
N ALA A 413 8.76 2.63 -6.05
CA ALA A 413 9.07 2.68 -7.48
C ALA A 413 10.58 2.52 -7.75
N PHE A 414 11.44 3.11 -6.91
CA PHE A 414 12.87 2.94 -6.99
C PHE A 414 13.31 1.48 -6.89
N VAL A 415 12.97 0.82 -5.77
CA VAL A 415 13.41 -0.56 -5.50
C VAL A 415 12.75 -1.57 -6.43
N ARG A 416 11.53 -1.31 -6.92
CA ARG A 416 10.90 -2.11 -7.97
C ARG A 416 11.75 -2.12 -9.25
N GLY A 417 12.20 -0.93 -9.70
CA GLY A 417 13.09 -0.82 -10.85
C GLY A 417 14.47 -1.42 -10.61
N LEU A 418 15.06 -1.19 -9.44
CA LEU A 418 16.34 -1.77 -9.06
C LEU A 418 16.27 -3.30 -8.98
N GLY A 419 15.18 -3.89 -8.50
CA GLY A 419 14.95 -5.33 -8.47
C GLY A 419 14.91 -5.95 -9.87
N VAL A 420 14.26 -5.28 -10.82
CA VAL A 420 14.25 -5.71 -12.24
C VAL A 420 15.65 -5.69 -12.85
N LEU A 421 16.41 -4.62 -12.60
CA LEU A 421 17.81 -4.52 -13.03
C LEU A 421 18.66 -5.60 -12.35
N ASN A 422 18.50 -5.80 -11.05
CA ASN A 422 19.22 -6.79 -10.27
C ASN A 422 19.09 -8.19 -10.89
N ALA A 423 17.86 -8.59 -11.22
CA ALA A 423 17.61 -9.86 -11.91
C ALA A 423 18.26 -9.92 -13.31
N ALA A 424 18.14 -8.86 -14.11
CA ALA A 424 18.73 -8.80 -15.45
C ALA A 424 20.27 -8.73 -15.44
N ALA A 425 20.86 -8.27 -14.34
CA ALA A 425 22.28 -7.97 -14.22
C ALA A 425 23.11 -9.06 -13.54
N GLY A 426 22.53 -10.21 -13.19
CA GLY A 426 23.23 -11.25 -12.43
C GLY A 426 23.34 -10.96 -10.93
N ARG A 427 22.35 -10.25 -10.39
CA ARG A 427 22.14 -9.97 -8.96
C ARG A 427 23.20 -9.12 -8.21
N PRO A 428 23.79 -8.07 -8.82
CA PRO A 428 24.80 -7.25 -8.13
C PRO A 428 24.28 -6.41 -6.96
N TYR A 429 22.96 -6.20 -6.86
CA TYR A 429 22.31 -5.35 -5.84
C TYR A 429 21.65 -6.15 -4.71
N ASP A 430 21.80 -7.48 -4.65
CA ASP A 430 21.23 -8.33 -3.58
C ASP A 430 21.61 -7.82 -2.18
N GLY A 431 22.90 -7.49 -1.98
CA GLY A 431 23.38 -6.97 -0.69
C GLY A 431 22.80 -5.61 -0.32
N TYR A 432 22.52 -4.76 -1.31
CA TYR A 432 21.86 -3.47 -1.08
C TYR A 432 20.39 -3.68 -0.68
N LEU A 433 19.62 -4.41 -1.51
CA LEU A 433 18.20 -4.66 -1.30
C LEU A 433 17.95 -5.39 0.02
N LYS A 434 18.78 -6.39 0.35
CA LYS A 434 18.73 -7.08 1.65
C LYS A 434 18.95 -6.14 2.82
N ARG A 435 19.94 -5.24 2.75
CA ARG A 435 20.21 -4.27 3.82
C ARG A 435 19.02 -3.33 4.05
N GLN A 436 18.41 -2.82 2.97
CA GLN A 436 17.21 -1.98 3.08
C GLN A 436 16.06 -2.75 3.75
N ALA A 437 15.79 -3.98 3.28
CA ALA A 437 14.72 -4.82 3.80
C ALA A 437 14.94 -5.21 5.28
N ASP A 438 16.16 -5.53 5.67
CA ASP A 438 16.51 -5.86 7.06
C ASP A 438 16.36 -4.65 7.98
N SER A 439 16.75 -3.45 7.53
CA SER A 439 16.59 -2.21 8.30
C SER A 439 15.12 -1.85 8.50
N ALA A 440 14.31 -1.86 7.43
CA ALA A 440 12.88 -1.58 7.51
C ALA A 440 12.19 -2.59 8.44
N TYR A 441 12.55 -3.88 8.33
CA TYR A 441 12.01 -4.91 9.21
C TYR A 441 12.40 -4.73 10.67
N ALA A 442 13.61 -4.26 10.97
CA ALA A 442 14.05 -4.09 12.35
C ALA A 442 13.48 -2.82 13.00
N ASN A 443 13.31 -1.73 12.23
CA ASN A 443 13.19 -0.39 12.80
C ASN A 443 11.93 0.38 12.40
N ASP A 444 11.21 -0.04 11.35
CA ASP A 444 10.15 0.75 10.73
C ASP A 444 8.85 -0.05 10.54
N ARG A 445 8.45 -0.84 11.55
CA ARG A 445 7.21 -1.61 11.46
C ARG A 445 6.46 -1.78 12.78
N THR A 446 5.16 -2.02 12.65
CA THR A 446 4.30 -2.52 13.73
C THR A 446 4.47 -4.03 13.94
N SER A 447 3.85 -4.56 15.00
CA SER A 447 3.78 -6.00 15.30
C SER A 447 3.03 -6.84 14.24
N PHE A 448 2.34 -6.21 13.29
CA PHE A 448 1.61 -6.87 12.21
C PHE A 448 2.16 -6.51 10.82
N ASP A 449 3.40 -6.01 10.76
CA ASP A 449 4.12 -5.71 9.52
C ASP A 449 3.47 -4.59 8.67
N ALA A 450 2.90 -3.59 9.34
CA ALA A 450 2.66 -2.28 8.72
C ALA A 450 3.90 -1.40 8.89
N TYR A 451 4.34 -0.76 7.81
CA TYR A 451 5.60 -0.03 7.69
C TYR A 451 5.39 1.46 7.46
N GLY A 452 6.26 2.27 8.05
CA GLY A 452 6.30 3.70 7.85
C GLY A 452 7.16 4.12 6.65
N SER A 453 7.46 5.42 6.58
CA SER A 453 8.34 5.99 5.56
C SER A 453 9.82 5.80 5.89
N HIS A 454 10.20 5.80 7.18
CA HIS A 454 11.60 5.86 7.60
C HIS A 454 12.20 4.46 7.73
N TRP A 455 12.72 3.87 6.65
CA TRP A 455 13.32 2.52 6.69
C TRP A 455 14.51 2.39 7.66
N ALA A 456 15.11 3.50 8.11
CA ALA A 456 16.15 3.52 9.15
C ALA A 456 15.55 3.56 10.59
N GLY A 457 14.25 3.75 10.69
CA GLY A 457 13.48 3.94 11.91
C GLY A 457 13.60 5.34 12.54
N PRO A 458 12.85 5.57 13.63
CA PRO A 458 11.80 4.68 14.15
C PRO A 458 10.52 4.73 13.29
N TYR A 459 9.68 3.70 13.41
CA TYR A 459 8.30 3.74 12.91
C TYR A 459 7.53 4.92 13.55
N VAL A 460 6.75 5.66 12.72
CA VAL A 460 5.91 6.78 13.17
C VAL A 460 4.44 6.54 12.81
N SER A 461 4.12 6.60 11.52
CA SER A 461 2.79 6.40 10.96
C SER A 461 2.90 5.73 9.60
N THR A 462 1.76 5.27 9.08
CA THR A 462 1.71 4.58 7.79
C THR A 462 0.40 4.90 7.07
N ASP A 463 0.48 4.99 5.74
CA ASP A 463 -0.61 5.02 4.75
C ASP A 463 -0.30 3.97 3.65
N HIS A 464 -1.12 3.89 2.59
CA HIS A 464 -0.84 2.98 1.49
C HIS A 464 0.46 3.29 0.77
N GLY A 465 0.84 4.57 0.66
CA GLY A 465 2.08 5.09 0.09
C GLY A 465 3.32 4.48 0.72
N CYS A 466 3.47 4.63 2.04
CA CYS A 466 4.58 4.00 2.76
C CYS A 466 4.53 2.48 2.67
N GLN A 467 3.32 1.92 2.83
CA GLN A 467 3.15 0.49 2.91
C GLN A 467 3.49 -0.20 1.58
N HIS A 468 3.04 0.34 0.44
CA HIS A 468 3.38 -0.25 -0.86
C HIS A 468 4.87 -0.15 -1.17
N SER A 469 5.52 0.94 -0.74
CA SER A 469 6.98 1.07 -0.85
C SER A 469 7.72 -0.05 -0.12
N ALA A 470 7.26 -0.43 1.08
CA ALA A 470 7.83 -1.58 1.81
C ALA A 470 7.50 -2.93 1.14
N VAL A 471 6.31 -3.08 0.55
CA VAL A 471 5.95 -4.29 -0.22
C VAL A 471 6.84 -4.44 -1.45
N ASP A 472 7.06 -3.37 -2.21
CA ASP A 472 7.99 -3.37 -3.35
C ASP A 472 9.41 -3.75 -2.93
N LEU A 473 9.89 -3.21 -1.80
CA LEU A 473 11.20 -3.56 -1.25
C LEU A 473 11.31 -5.06 -0.94
N LEU A 474 10.31 -5.62 -0.24
CA LEU A 474 10.31 -7.02 0.17
C LEU A 474 10.04 -7.99 -1.00
N ASN A 475 9.39 -7.51 -2.06
CA ASN A 475 9.27 -8.21 -3.34
C ASN A 475 10.62 -8.22 -4.10
N ALA A 476 11.37 -7.12 -4.06
CA ALA A 476 12.66 -6.99 -4.75
C ALA A 476 13.84 -7.69 -4.02
N ALA A 477 13.79 -7.75 -2.69
CA ALA A 477 14.84 -8.36 -1.87
C ALA A 477 14.94 -9.90 -2.09
N PRO A 478 16.16 -10.47 -2.06
CA PRO A 478 16.40 -11.89 -2.30
C PRO A 478 15.72 -12.83 -1.30
#